data_AF-A0A9X3LJG7-F1
#
_entry.id   AF-A0A9X3LJG7-F1
#
_cell.length_a   1.000
_cell.length_b   1.000
_cell.length_c   1.000
_cell.angle_alpha   90.00
_cell.angle_beta   90.00
_cell.angle_gamma   90.00
#
_symmetry.space_group_name_H-M   'P 1'
#
loop_
_entity.id
_entity.type
_entity.pdbx_description
1 polymer ?
#
loop_
_entity_poly.entity_id
_entity_poly.type
_entity_poly.pdbx_seq_one_letter_code
_entity_poly.pdbx_strand_id
1 'polypeptide(L)'
;MPRRFSSFGRPFARILAASGMVAAVSVGFGAPASAHDVVVKSTPEANSTVDHLPEKIVLNFSGEPQEGFNTIALSHDGEVLFRDEPTADGRELSVDVPADVQEKKDGGEYTVGYQITSSDGHSTRGSLKFNLASADGGEGNGSGGSQSEGGSEEGAQGEQSLSVPSWLLPLGGIVVVVGALAIAIARFRDLKDD
;
A
#
# COMPACT_ATOMS: atom_id res chain seq x y z
N MET A 1 78.74 -4.53 33.25
CA MET A 1 77.47 -5.23 32.98
C MET A 1 76.47 -4.24 32.37
N PRO A 2 76.05 -4.38 31.10
CA PRO A 2 74.96 -3.58 30.54
C PRO A 2 73.60 -4.20 30.88
N ARG A 3 72.60 -3.38 31.24
CA ARG A 3 71.20 -3.82 31.37
C ARG A 3 70.44 -3.51 30.08
N ARG A 4 70.00 -4.56 29.38
CA ARG A 4 69.10 -4.45 28.22
C ARG A 4 67.70 -4.11 28.73
N PHE A 5 67.09 -3.03 28.22
CA PHE A 5 65.66 -2.81 28.32
C PHE A 5 65.02 -3.14 26.97
N SER A 6 64.03 -4.02 26.97
CA SER A 6 63.25 -4.40 25.80
C SER A 6 62.14 -3.37 25.54
N SER A 7 62.08 -2.85 24.32
CA SER A 7 61.01 -1.95 23.89
C SER A 7 59.74 -2.74 23.53
N PHE A 8 58.77 -2.81 24.46
CA PHE A 8 57.44 -3.35 24.15
C PHE A 8 56.57 -2.25 23.52
N GLY A 9 56.56 -2.19 22.19
CA GLY A 9 56.00 -1.08 21.41
C GLY A 9 54.72 -1.42 20.63
N ARG A 10 53.56 -1.23 21.29
CA ARG A 10 52.26 -0.84 20.67
C ARG A 10 51.66 -1.70 19.52
N PRO A 11 50.71 -2.61 19.84
CA PRO A 11 49.66 -3.06 18.92
C PRO A 11 48.33 -2.29 19.07
N PHE A 12 48.30 -1.15 19.78
CA PHE A 12 47.06 -0.40 20.07
C PHE A 12 46.49 0.42 18.89
N ALA A 13 47.09 0.33 17.70
CA ALA A 13 46.73 1.15 16.53
C ALA A 13 45.61 0.54 15.63
N ARG A 14 44.80 -0.41 16.13
CA ARG A 14 43.82 -1.16 15.29
C ARG A 14 42.37 -1.18 15.80
N ILE A 15 42.02 -0.47 16.87
CA ILE A 15 40.66 -0.53 17.48
C ILE A 15 39.76 0.65 17.07
N LEU A 16 40.28 1.67 16.38
CA LEU A 16 39.48 2.85 15.94
C LEU A 16 38.87 2.74 14.53
N ALA A 17 39.11 1.66 13.78
CA ALA A 17 38.58 1.50 12.41
C ALA A 17 37.25 0.71 12.35
N ALA A 18 36.86 0.00 13.42
CA ALA A 18 35.76 -0.97 13.38
C ALA A 18 34.36 -0.36 13.70
N SER A 19 34.28 0.83 14.30
CA SER A 19 32.99 1.41 14.74
C SER A 19 32.24 2.20 13.66
N GLY A 20 32.89 2.57 12.55
CA GLY A 20 32.27 3.38 11.49
C GLY A 20 31.40 2.58 10.50
N MET A 21 31.73 1.29 10.28
CA MET A 21 31.11 0.50 9.20
C MET A 21 29.66 0.07 9.50
N VAL A 22 29.29 -0.06 10.78
CA VAL A 22 27.95 -0.54 11.19
C VAL A 22 26.88 0.56 11.07
N ALA A 23 27.26 1.84 11.24
CA ALA A 23 26.33 2.97 11.15
C ALA A 23 25.88 3.28 9.70
N ALA A 24 26.59 2.76 8.69
CA ALA A 24 26.31 3.05 7.28
C ALA A 24 25.17 2.20 6.67
N VAL A 25 24.75 1.11 7.33
CA VAL A 25 23.78 0.13 6.78
C VAL A 25 22.34 0.40 7.26
N SER A 26 22.10 1.49 8.00
CA SER A 26 20.77 1.87 8.50
C SER A 26 19.98 2.83 7.60
N VAL A 27 20.60 3.34 6.52
CA VAL A 27 19.96 4.26 5.57
C VAL A 27 19.47 3.46 4.36
N GLY A 28 18.16 3.19 4.25
CA GLY A 28 17.65 2.52 3.03
C GLY A 28 16.20 2.01 3.00
N PHE A 29 15.50 1.90 4.14
CA PHE A 29 14.11 1.41 4.17
C PHE A 29 13.15 2.42 4.83
N GLY A 30 13.24 3.68 4.42
CA GLY A 30 12.11 4.59 4.59
C GLY A 30 11.02 4.19 3.59
N ALA A 31 9.82 3.86 4.08
CA ALA A 31 8.65 3.78 3.21
C ALA A 31 8.45 5.15 2.52
N PRO A 32 8.01 5.20 1.25
CA PRO A 32 7.75 6.46 0.58
C PRO A 32 6.70 7.24 1.38
N ALA A 33 7.07 8.42 1.86
CA ALA A 33 6.11 9.35 2.44
C ALA A 33 5.20 9.83 1.30
N SER A 34 3.94 9.40 1.30
CA SER A 34 2.94 9.90 0.36
C SER A 34 2.66 11.36 0.69
N ALA A 35 3.21 12.27 -0.10
CA ALA A 35 2.94 13.71 0.00
C ALA A 35 1.53 14.06 -0.52
N HIS A 36 0.97 13.21 -1.38
CA HIS A 36 -0.34 13.42 -1.99
C HIS A 36 -1.46 12.88 -1.11
N ASP A 37 -2.50 13.69 -0.95
CA ASP A 37 -3.69 13.30 -0.23
C ASP A 37 -4.57 12.34 -1.02
N VAL A 38 -4.95 11.24 -0.38
CA VAL A 38 -5.76 10.15 -0.95
C VAL A 38 -7.00 9.91 -0.10
N VAL A 39 -8.11 9.49 -0.73
CA VAL A 39 -9.32 9.10 0.01
C VAL A 39 -9.04 7.83 0.83
N VAL A 40 -9.28 7.91 2.14
CA VAL A 40 -9.14 6.79 3.10
C VAL A 40 -10.48 6.22 3.57
N LYS A 41 -11.57 7.00 3.45
CA LYS A 41 -12.95 6.55 3.68
C LYS A 41 -13.91 7.39 2.83
N SER A 42 -15.01 6.80 2.40
CA SER A 42 -16.04 7.50 1.61
C SER A 42 -17.46 7.12 2.04
N THR A 43 -18.42 7.96 1.67
CA THR A 43 -19.85 7.65 1.67
C THR A 43 -20.43 8.18 0.35
N PRO A 44 -20.94 7.33 -0.55
CA PRO A 44 -21.01 5.86 -0.46
C PRO A 44 -19.63 5.19 -0.32
N GLU A 45 -19.58 4.00 0.28
CA GLU A 45 -18.33 3.26 0.43
C GLU A 45 -17.84 2.75 -0.94
N ALA A 46 -16.53 2.80 -1.18
CA ALA A 46 -15.95 2.35 -2.44
C ALA A 46 -16.21 0.86 -2.70
N ASN A 47 -16.75 0.54 -3.88
CA ASN A 47 -17.21 -0.77 -4.34
C ASN A 47 -18.43 -1.33 -3.58
N SER A 48 -19.13 -0.51 -2.78
CA SER A 48 -20.42 -0.89 -2.19
C SER A 48 -21.55 -0.89 -3.23
N THR A 49 -22.67 -1.52 -2.87
CA THR A 49 -23.95 -1.36 -3.56
C THR A 49 -24.92 -0.66 -2.61
N VAL A 50 -25.64 0.34 -3.10
CA VAL A 50 -26.68 1.09 -2.38
C VAL A 50 -28.03 0.91 -3.06
N ASP A 51 -29.12 0.94 -2.29
CA ASP A 51 -30.48 0.83 -2.84
C ASP A 51 -30.94 2.15 -3.47
N HIS A 52 -30.45 3.28 -2.96
CA HIS A 52 -30.78 4.64 -3.38
C HIS A 52 -29.52 5.52 -3.43
N LEU A 53 -29.51 6.52 -4.31
CA LEU A 53 -28.46 7.55 -4.31
C LEU A 53 -28.54 8.37 -3.01
N PRO A 54 -27.40 8.73 -2.41
CA PRO A 54 -27.37 9.40 -1.11
C PRO A 54 -27.76 10.87 -1.21
N GLU A 55 -28.20 11.45 -0.09
CA GLU A 55 -28.41 12.90 0.04
C GLU A 55 -27.10 13.70 -0.05
N LYS A 56 -25.97 13.07 0.32
CA LYS A 56 -24.65 13.69 0.44
C LYS A 56 -23.54 12.71 0.07
N ILE A 57 -22.55 13.20 -0.67
CA ILE A 57 -21.28 12.50 -0.88
C ILE A 57 -20.27 13.03 0.13
N VAL A 58 -19.58 12.13 0.82
CA VAL A 58 -18.55 12.45 1.83
C VAL A 58 -17.26 11.72 1.50
N LEU A 59 -16.14 12.44 1.47
CA LEU A 59 -14.80 11.92 1.21
C LEU A 59 -13.85 12.33 2.34
N ASN A 60 -13.31 11.36 3.07
CA ASN A 60 -12.27 11.58 4.06
C ASN A 60 -10.89 11.29 3.46
N PHE A 61 -9.96 12.23 3.58
CA PHE A 61 -8.61 12.16 3.00
C PHE A 61 -7.53 11.77 4.02
N SER A 62 -6.35 11.37 3.55
CA SER A 62 -5.18 11.04 4.39
C SER A 62 -4.63 12.22 5.17
N GLY A 63 -4.75 13.42 4.61
CA GLY A 63 -4.44 14.72 5.20
C GLY A 63 -5.59 15.70 4.95
N GLU A 64 -5.31 16.98 5.08
CA GLU A 64 -6.28 18.09 5.09
C GLU A 64 -6.20 18.86 3.76
N PRO A 65 -7.21 18.76 2.88
CA PRO A 65 -7.29 19.56 1.67
C PRO A 65 -7.47 21.06 1.99
N GLN A 66 -6.92 21.94 1.15
CA GLN A 66 -7.15 23.38 1.27
C GLN A 66 -8.61 23.72 0.92
N GLU A 67 -9.21 24.64 1.68
CA GLU A 67 -10.59 25.09 1.48
C GLU A 67 -10.75 25.88 0.16
N GLY A 68 -11.86 25.69 -0.57
CA GLY A 68 -12.25 26.51 -1.72
C GLY A 68 -11.46 26.29 -3.03
N PHE A 69 -10.71 25.19 -3.13
CA PHE A 69 -9.95 24.82 -4.35
C PHE A 69 -10.16 23.34 -4.72
N ASN A 70 -11.33 22.78 -4.42
CA ASN A 70 -11.66 21.38 -4.58
C ASN A 70 -12.85 21.21 -5.53
N THR A 71 -13.14 19.98 -5.95
CA THR A 71 -14.41 19.69 -6.61
C THR A 71 -14.75 18.22 -6.47
N ILE A 72 -16.02 17.93 -6.22
CA ILE A 72 -16.58 16.58 -6.30
C ILE A 72 -17.59 16.54 -7.46
N ALA A 73 -17.63 15.44 -8.19
CA ALA A 73 -18.61 15.19 -9.24
C ALA A 73 -19.15 13.76 -9.16
N LEU A 74 -20.42 13.57 -9.49
CA LEU A 74 -21.04 12.26 -9.64
C LEU A 74 -21.32 12.01 -11.12
N SER A 75 -20.94 10.82 -11.59
CA SER A 75 -21.12 10.38 -12.97
C SER A 75 -21.71 8.98 -13.06
N HIS A 76 -22.45 8.72 -14.13
CA HIS A 76 -23.00 7.42 -14.52
C HIS A 76 -22.93 7.31 -16.05
N ASP A 77 -22.51 6.16 -16.58
CA ASP A 77 -22.35 5.88 -18.02
C ASP A 77 -21.62 6.97 -18.85
N GLY A 78 -20.68 7.69 -18.21
CA GLY A 78 -19.89 8.76 -18.82
C GLY A 78 -20.57 10.14 -18.83
N GLU A 79 -21.83 10.24 -18.41
CA GLU A 79 -22.51 11.51 -18.13
C GLU A 79 -22.08 12.06 -16.75
N VAL A 80 -21.93 13.39 -16.63
CA VAL A 80 -21.76 14.06 -15.34
C VAL A 80 -23.14 14.50 -14.87
N LEU A 81 -23.64 13.85 -13.82
CA LEU A 81 -24.96 14.12 -13.25
C LEU A 81 -24.96 15.42 -12.45
N PHE A 82 -23.91 15.65 -11.66
CA PHE A 82 -23.62 16.96 -11.05
C PHE A 82 -22.14 17.12 -10.73
N ARG A 83 -21.72 18.37 -10.47
CA ARG A 83 -20.38 18.78 -10.06
C ARG A 83 -20.50 20.02 -9.18
N ASP A 84 -19.86 20.04 -8.01
CA ASP A 84 -19.88 21.21 -7.12
C ASP A 84 -18.62 21.31 -6.24
N GLU A 85 -18.38 22.49 -5.67
CA GLU A 85 -17.35 22.75 -4.66
C GLU A 85 -17.81 22.16 -3.31
N PRO A 86 -17.05 21.23 -2.70
CA PRO A 86 -17.42 20.65 -1.42
C PRO A 86 -17.13 21.60 -0.26
N THR A 87 -17.92 21.49 0.80
CA THR A 87 -17.55 22.05 2.12
C THR A 87 -16.46 21.20 2.74
N ALA A 88 -15.43 21.84 3.29
CA ALA A 88 -14.35 21.18 4.03
C ALA A 88 -14.58 21.26 5.55
N ASP A 89 -14.30 20.17 6.26
CA ASP A 89 -14.15 20.10 7.71
C ASP A 89 -12.89 19.28 8.03
N GLY A 90 -11.75 19.98 8.09
CA GLY A 90 -10.41 19.39 8.16
C GLY A 90 -10.18 18.37 7.04
N ARG A 91 -10.09 17.09 7.40
CA ARG A 91 -9.80 15.99 6.46
C ARG A 91 -11.02 15.50 5.67
N GLU A 92 -12.21 16.00 5.97
CA GLU A 92 -13.46 15.62 5.31
C GLU A 92 -13.88 16.69 4.28
N LEU A 93 -14.21 16.25 3.07
CA LEU A 93 -14.91 17.04 2.06
C LEU A 93 -16.31 16.46 1.87
N SER A 94 -17.33 17.32 1.90
CA SER A 94 -18.72 16.89 1.67
C SER A 94 -19.46 17.78 0.68
N VAL A 95 -20.33 17.17 -0.12
CA VAL A 95 -21.18 17.86 -1.10
C VAL A 95 -22.59 17.28 -1.08
N ASP A 96 -23.60 18.15 -1.06
CA ASP A 96 -25.01 17.76 -1.14
C ASP A 96 -25.35 17.32 -2.57
N VAL A 97 -26.09 16.23 -2.73
CA VAL A 97 -26.51 15.70 -4.04
C VAL A 97 -27.83 16.40 -4.42
N PRO A 98 -27.97 16.97 -5.64
CA PRO A 98 -29.22 17.58 -6.08
C PRO A 98 -30.40 16.60 -6.04
N ALA A 99 -31.59 17.08 -5.64
CA ALA A 99 -32.76 16.22 -5.44
C ALA A 99 -33.20 15.47 -6.72
N ASP A 100 -33.10 16.13 -7.88
CA ASP A 100 -33.34 15.55 -9.20
C ASP A 100 -32.33 14.44 -9.56
N VAL A 101 -31.12 14.49 -9.00
CA VAL A 101 -30.14 13.40 -9.10
C VAL A 101 -30.49 12.27 -8.13
N GLN A 102 -30.89 12.56 -6.89
CA GLN A 102 -31.30 11.54 -5.90
C GLN A 102 -32.50 10.70 -6.36
N GLU A 103 -33.43 11.31 -7.10
CA GLU A 103 -34.62 10.64 -7.65
C GLU A 103 -34.29 9.59 -8.72
N LYS A 104 -33.10 9.64 -9.35
CA LYS A 104 -32.69 8.64 -10.36
C LYS A 104 -32.71 7.22 -9.81
N LYS A 105 -33.05 6.28 -10.71
CA LYS A 105 -33.13 4.82 -10.48
C LYS A 105 -32.40 4.03 -11.56
N ASP A 106 -31.54 4.71 -12.32
CA ASP A 106 -30.69 4.14 -13.37
C ASP A 106 -29.65 3.25 -12.68
N GLY A 107 -29.90 1.94 -12.60
CA GLY A 107 -29.07 0.99 -11.85
C GLY A 107 -27.71 0.72 -12.52
N GLY A 108 -26.74 0.25 -11.74
CA GLY A 108 -25.39 -0.04 -12.22
C GLY A 108 -24.31 0.85 -11.59
N GLU A 109 -23.18 1.03 -12.27
CA GLU A 109 -22.00 1.67 -11.71
C GLU A 109 -22.09 3.20 -11.73
N TYR A 110 -21.83 3.82 -10.58
CA TYR A 110 -21.66 5.27 -10.41
C TYR A 110 -20.22 5.57 -10.02
N THR A 111 -19.68 6.65 -10.57
CA THR A 111 -18.32 7.14 -10.28
C THR A 111 -18.41 8.47 -9.54
N VAL A 112 -17.82 8.51 -8.33
CA VAL A 112 -17.51 9.76 -7.62
C VAL A 112 -16.11 10.20 -8.03
N GLY A 113 -16.02 11.22 -8.86
CA GLY A 113 -14.76 11.86 -9.22
C GLY A 113 -14.43 13.02 -8.28
N TYR A 114 -13.15 13.22 -7.98
CA TYR A 114 -12.70 14.37 -7.21
C TYR A 114 -11.43 15.00 -7.79
N GLN A 115 -11.32 16.31 -7.60
CA GLN A 115 -10.06 17.05 -7.65
C GLN A 115 -9.92 17.77 -6.31
N ILE A 116 -8.75 17.70 -5.70
CA ILE A 116 -8.46 18.45 -4.46
C ILE A 116 -7.18 19.27 -4.62
N THR A 117 -6.96 20.22 -3.73
CA THR A 117 -5.66 20.84 -3.51
C THR A 117 -5.16 20.40 -2.14
N SER A 118 -4.08 19.61 -2.09
CA SER A 118 -3.54 19.08 -0.83
C SER A 118 -2.91 20.19 0.01
N SER A 119 -2.69 19.97 1.30
CA SER A 119 -2.04 20.94 2.20
C SER A 119 -0.68 21.46 1.69
N ASP A 120 0.06 20.66 0.91
CA ASP A 120 1.34 21.02 0.28
C ASP A 120 1.23 21.92 -0.97
N GLY A 121 0.02 22.24 -1.42
CA GLY A 121 -0.29 23.07 -2.58
C GLY A 121 -0.40 22.33 -3.91
N HIS A 122 -0.19 21.00 -3.96
CA HIS A 122 -0.36 20.24 -5.18
C HIS A 122 -1.83 19.80 -5.37
N SER A 123 -2.37 20.09 -6.56
CA SER A 123 -3.68 19.58 -6.93
C SER A 123 -3.61 18.15 -7.46
N THR A 124 -4.40 17.26 -6.87
CA THR A 124 -4.49 15.84 -7.23
C THR A 124 -5.89 15.53 -7.75
N ARG A 125 -6.02 14.44 -8.52
CA ARG A 125 -7.30 13.93 -8.99
C ARG A 125 -7.40 12.45 -8.69
N GLY A 126 -8.62 11.99 -8.42
CA GLY A 126 -8.94 10.59 -8.27
C GLY A 126 -10.42 10.34 -8.45
N SER A 127 -10.80 9.08 -8.27
CA SER A 127 -12.19 8.65 -8.33
C SER A 127 -12.38 7.38 -7.54
N LEU A 128 -13.60 7.17 -7.05
CA LEU A 128 -14.06 5.89 -6.53
C LEU A 128 -15.39 5.52 -7.19
N LYS A 129 -15.75 4.25 -7.10
CA LYS A 129 -16.95 3.68 -7.73
C LYS A 129 -17.85 3.07 -6.67
N PHE A 130 -19.16 3.07 -6.90
CA PHE A 130 -20.15 2.29 -6.16
C PHE A 130 -21.25 1.86 -7.13
N ASN A 131 -22.14 0.96 -6.73
CA ASN A 131 -23.27 0.52 -7.56
C ASN A 131 -24.60 0.98 -6.97
N LEU A 132 -25.55 1.38 -7.83
CA LEU A 132 -26.96 1.51 -7.48
C LEU A 132 -27.67 0.20 -7.83
N ALA A 133 -28.46 -0.35 -6.92
CA ALA A 133 -29.26 -1.55 -7.17
C ALA A 133 -30.32 -1.30 -8.27
N SER A 134 -30.40 -2.21 -9.24
CA SER A 134 -31.41 -2.13 -10.30
C SER A 134 -32.81 -2.44 -9.77
N ALA A 135 -33.79 -1.58 -10.03
CA ALA A 135 -35.16 -1.72 -9.55
C ALA A 135 -35.90 -2.98 -10.05
N ASP A 136 -35.38 -3.66 -11.07
CA ASP A 136 -35.94 -4.90 -11.66
C ASP A 136 -35.38 -6.19 -11.00
N GLY A 137 -34.41 -6.05 -10.07
CA GLY A 137 -33.65 -7.17 -9.48
C GLY A 137 -34.06 -7.52 -8.05
N GLY A 138 -35.19 -8.20 -7.87
CA GLY A 138 -35.56 -8.79 -6.58
C GLY A 138 -34.64 -9.96 -6.18
N GLU A 139 -34.26 -10.02 -4.89
CA GLU A 139 -33.70 -11.18 -4.16
C GLU A 139 -32.45 -11.88 -4.77
N GLY A 140 -31.26 -11.43 -4.35
CA GLY A 140 -29.95 -11.92 -4.79
C GLY A 140 -28.96 -12.39 -3.70
N ASN A 141 -29.47 -12.88 -2.57
CA ASN A 141 -28.80 -13.72 -1.56
C ASN A 141 -27.32 -13.42 -1.15
N GLY A 142 -27.12 -12.87 0.04
CA GLY A 142 -25.82 -12.85 0.72
C GLY A 142 -25.50 -14.18 1.43
N SER A 143 -24.55 -14.96 0.88
CA SER A 143 -23.70 -15.99 1.52
C SER A 143 -22.78 -16.52 0.42
N GLY A 144 -21.46 -16.70 0.56
CA GLY A 144 -20.68 -17.10 1.72
C GLY A 144 -20.04 -18.47 1.43
N GLY A 145 -18.72 -18.62 1.61
CA GLY A 145 -18.05 -19.94 1.61
C GLY A 145 -17.21 -20.29 0.37
N SER A 146 -15.94 -20.61 0.64
CA SER A 146 -14.93 -21.15 -0.27
C SER A 146 -15.06 -22.68 -0.45
N GLN A 147 -14.76 -23.19 -1.66
CA GLN A 147 -14.06 -24.46 -2.03
C GLN A 147 -14.39 -24.77 -3.52
N SER A 148 -13.51 -25.05 -4.50
CA SER A 148 -12.22 -25.77 -4.61
C SER A 148 -12.38 -27.19 -5.23
N GLU A 149 -11.49 -27.51 -6.19
CA GLU A 149 -11.28 -28.80 -6.90
C GLU A 149 -12.33 -29.22 -7.98
N GLY A 150 -11.97 -29.82 -9.13
CA GLY A 150 -10.65 -30.11 -9.73
C GLY A 150 -10.72 -31.03 -10.99
N GLY A 151 -9.63 -31.07 -11.79
CA GLY A 151 -9.37 -32.01 -12.93
C GLY A 151 -9.35 -31.36 -14.33
N SER A 152 -8.20 -31.17 -15.02
CA SER A 152 -7.31 -32.13 -15.74
C SER A 152 -7.85 -32.58 -17.12
N GLU A 153 -7.09 -32.71 -18.22
CA GLU A 153 -5.68 -32.48 -18.66
C GLU A 153 -5.70 -32.22 -20.20
N GLU A 154 -4.66 -31.94 -21.00
CA GLU A 154 -3.17 -32.07 -20.97
C GLU A 154 -2.54 -30.86 -21.74
N GLY A 155 -1.30 -30.91 -22.27
CA GLY A 155 -0.80 -29.86 -23.20
C GLY A 155 0.70 -29.70 -23.52
N ALA A 156 1.56 -30.69 -23.24
CA ALA A 156 2.90 -30.92 -23.83
C ALA A 156 4.00 -29.80 -23.91
N GLN A 157 5.10 -30.06 -23.19
CA GLN A 157 6.53 -29.71 -23.45
C GLN A 157 7.06 -28.28 -23.20
N GLY A 158 8.15 -28.19 -22.38
CA GLY A 158 9.03 -27.02 -22.28
C GLY A 158 9.79 -26.89 -20.96
N GLU A 159 11.01 -27.46 -20.90
CA GLU A 159 12.11 -27.14 -19.95
C GLU A 159 11.87 -27.21 -18.41
N GLN A 160 12.75 -27.95 -17.70
CA GLN A 160 12.65 -28.12 -16.25
C GLN A 160 13.19 -26.92 -15.46
N SER A 161 12.38 -25.87 -15.33
CA SER A 161 12.53 -24.90 -14.25
C SER A 161 11.92 -25.46 -12.96
N LEU A 162 12.76 -25.69 -11.93
CA LEU A 162 12.32 -26.15 -10.61
C LEU A 162 11.51 -25.05 -9.91
N SER A 163 10.18 -25.06 -10.10
CA SER A 163 9.25 -24.11 -9.51
C SER A 163 9.07 -24.37 -8.01
N VAL A 164 9.76 -23.59 -7.19
CA VAL A 164 9.62 -23.65 -5.72
C VAL A 164 8.27 -23.06 -5.29
N PRO A 165 7.40 -23.81 -4.58
CA PRO A 165 6.11 -23.31 -4.15
C PRO A 165 6.20 -22.08 -3.24
N SER A 166 5.38 -21.05 -3.51
CA SER A 166 5.45 -19.74 -2.85
C SER A 166 5.21 -19.75 -1.33
N TRP A 167 4.68 -20.84 -0.76
CA TRP A 167 4.52 -21.02 0.68
C TRP A 167 5.83 -21.35 1.44
N LEU A 168 6.93 -21.64 0.73
CA LEU A 168 8.25 -21.88 1.34
C LEU A 168 9.07 -20.60 1.60
N LEU A 169 8.60 -19.43 1.13
CA LEU A 169 9.34 -18.17 1.24
C LEU A 169 9.64 -17.66 2.67
N PRO A 170 8.83 -17.91 3.73
CA PRO A 170 9.21 -17.53 5.10
C PRO A 170 10.21 -18.49 5.77
N LEU A 171 10.64 -19.59 5.11
CA LEU A 171 11.64 -20.51 5.64
C LEU A 171 13.02 -20.40 4.95
N GLY A 172 13.06 -19.99 3.67
CA GLY A 172 14.32 -19.83 2.94
C GLY A 172 15.28 -18.80 3.56
N GLY A 173 14.74 -17.67 4.07
CA GLY A 173 15.54 -16.62 4.70
C GLY A 173 16.29 -17.08 5.96
N ILE A 174 15.68 -17.95 6.77
CA ILE A 174 16.28 -18.46 8.01
C ILE A 174 17.48 -19.38 7.71
N VAL A 175 17.36 -20.24 6.69
CA VAL A 175 18.44 -21.17 6.29
C VAL A 175 19.65 -20.41 5.74
N VAL A 176 19.45 -19.35 4.94
CA VAL A 176 20.55 -18.52 4.42
C VAL A 176 21.29 -17.79 5.56
N VAL A 177 20.57 -17.24 6.53
CA VAL A 177 21.18 -16.55 7.69
C VAL A 177 21.98 -17.51 8.57
N VAL A 178 21.42 -18.70 8.89
CA VAL A 178 22.13 -19.72 9.68
C VAL A 178 23.34 -20.28 8.93
N GLY A 179 23.22 -20.52 7.62
CA GLY A 179 24.33 -20.97 6.78
C GLY A 179 25.49 -19.97 6.71
N ALA A 180 25.17 -18.68 6.49
CA ALA A 180 26.17 -17.61 6.49
C ALA A 180 26.88 -17.48 7.85
N LEU A 181 26.13 -17.59 8.95
CA LEU A 181 26.68 -17.54 10.30
C LEU A 181 27.62 -18.72 10.59
N ALA A 182 27.25 -19.94 10.17
CA ALA A 182 28.08 -21.13 10.33
C ALA A 182 29.40 -21.04 9.55
N ILE A 183 29.36 -20.55 8.30
CA ILE A 183 30.56 -20.34 7.46
C ILE A 183 31.48 -19.28 8.08
N ALA A 184 30.91 -18.18 8.60
CA ALA A 184 31.68 -17.14 9.29
C ALA A 184 32.40 -17.68 10.53
N ILE A 185 31.72 -18.49 11.36
CA ILE A 185 32.31 -19.10 12.56
C ILE A 185 33.41 -20.12 12.20
N ALA A 186 33.22 -20.91 11.13
CA ALA A 186 34.25 -21.84 10.67
C ALA A 186 35.52 -21.11 10.20
N ARG A 187 35.38 -20.08 9.36
CA ARG A 187 36.51 -19.26 8.89
C ARG A 187 37.23 -18.52 10.00
N PHE A 188 36.53 -18.13 11.08
CA PHE A 188 37.15 -17.49 12.24
C PHE A 188 37.92 -18.46 13.15
N ARG A 189 37.80 -19.77 12.92
CA ARG A 189 38.60 -20.81 13.60
C ARG A 189 39.86 -21.14 12.80
N ASP A 190 39.75 -21.38 11.49
CA ASP A 190 40.92 -21.57 10.61
C ASP A 190 41.96 -20.46 10.77
N LEU A 191 41.53 -19.18 10.79
CA LEU A 191 42.39 -18.01 10.96
C LEU A 191 43.04 -17.87 12.35
N LYS A 192 42.91 -18.88 13.21
CA LYS A 192 43.35 -18.90 14.60
C LYS A 192 44.20 -20.11 14.96
N ASP A 193 44.28 -21.08 14.03
CA ASP A 193 45.06 -22.31 14.14
C ASP A 193 46.32 -22.27 13.22
N ASP A 194 46.53 -21.16 12.47
CA ASP A 194 47.76 -20.73 11.76
C ASP A 194 48.55 -19.68 12.59
#